data_AF-A0AAN6GU77-F1
#
_entry.id   AF-A0AAN6GU77-F1
#
_cell.length_a   1.000
_cell.length_b   1.000
_cell.length_c   1.000
_cell.angle_alpha   90.00
_cell.angle_beta   90.00
_cell.angle_gamma   90.00
#
_symmetry.space_group_name_H-M   'P 1'
#
loop_
_entity.id
_entity.type
_entity.pdbx_description
1 polymer ?
#
loop_
_entity_poly.entity_id
_entity_poly.type
_entity_poly.pdbx_seq_one_letter_code
_entity_poly.pdbx_strand_id
1 'polypeptide(L)'
;MKLFTAAALFSLCALTRAHGRSQLDTPHRLVKRQEPQPTGTLYVNSPACGYFQCAVNYTTGQLVTVNWLDAPKNGNVQVALMTDNSEVLAYNITQAPPTVPQNYCDSDEGLGVAVSGRTCGRVEFLMPSLVATGNYSFRVNSLPPAPYEEQYTDVVLVRHTRDDVPFALLPLKGADGQMYTPTAVGDAPASSTSSSAAAAPSTNGASGATSPTTAPASSTPASSQPAATTTSVKGGAGASLGSPLGLISLAISAASLCAASALLFP
;
A
#
# COMPACT_ATOMS: atom_id res chain seq x y z
N MET A 1 -74.35 -15.23 2.01
CA MET A 1 -74.80 -16.49 2.67
C MET A 1 -73.82 -17.60 2.34
N LYS A 2 -73.91 -18.73 3.06
CA LYS A 2 -73.11 -19.97 2.94
C LYS A 2 -72.71 -20.34 1.51
N LEU A 3 -71.48 -20.81 1.31
CA LEU A 3 -71.24 -22.26 1.17
C LEU A 3 -69.79 -22.62 1.56
N PHE A 4 -69.63 -23.75 2.24
CA PHE A 4 -68.33 -24.42 2.39
C PHE A 4 -68.18 -25.43 1.25
N THR A 5 -66.97 -25.68 0.77
CA THR A 5 -66.63 -26.94 0.11
C THR A 5 -65.20 -27.31 0.46
N ALA A 6 -65.02 -28.41 1.18
CA ALA A 6 -63.71 -29.02 1.41
C ALA A 6 -63.56 -30.23 0.48
N ALA A 7 -62.38 -30.38 -0.10
CA ALA A 7 -61.94 -31.58 -0.79
C ALA A 7 -60.48 -31.86 -0.35
N ALA A 8 -60.13 -33.12 -0.16
CA ALA A 8 -58.91 -33.50 0.54
C ALA A 8 -58.21 -34.71 -0.10
N LEU A 9 -56.88 -34.76 0.08
CA LEU A 9 -55.98 -35.89 -0.27
C LEU A 9 -55.86 -36.11 -1.81
N PHE A 10 -54.73 -36.60 -2.36
CA PHE A 10 -53.77 -37.56 -1.81
C PHE A 10 -52.30 -37.31 -2.23
N SER A 11 -51.40 -37.82 -1.38
CA SER A 11 -50.14 -38.52 -1.67
C SER A 11 -49.20 -38.04 -2.81
N LEU A 12 -47.94 -37.78 -2.43
CA LEU A 12 -46.79 -38.45 -3.08
C LEU A 12 -45.54 -38.38 -2.18
N CYS A 13 -44.96 -39.54 -1.85
CA CYS A 13 -43.68 -39.61 -1.15
C CYS A 13 -42.51 -39.40 -2.12
N ALA A 14 -41.61 -38.46 -1.82
CA ALA A 14 -40.34 -38.30 -2.53
C ALA A 14 -39.16 -38.52 -1.56
N LEU A 15 -38.53 -39.70 -1.61
CA LEU A 15 -37.25 -39.94 -0.92
C LEU A 15 -36.10 -39.26 -1.71
N THR A 16 -35.95 -37.95 -1.57
CA THR A 16 -34.79 -37.22 -2.10
C THR A 16 -33.57 -37.41 -1.21
N ARG A 17 -32.93 -38.58 -1.38
CA ARG A 17 -31.49 -38.85 -1.31
C ARG A 17 -30.66 -37.80 -0.55
N ALA A 18 -30.23 -38.17 0.66
CA ALA A 18 -29.26 -37.38 1.42
C ALA A 18 -27.92 -37.29 0.66
N HIS A 19 -27.69 -36.15 -0.02
CA HIS A 19 -26.36 -35.72 -0.40
C HIS A 19 -25.75 -34.89 0.74
N GLY A 20 -24.43 -34.98 0.88
CA GLY A 20 -23.75 -34.50 2.07
C GLY A 20 -24.00 -33.02 2.36
N ARG A 21 -24.17 -32.68 3.64
CA ARG A 21 -23.90 -31.32 4.08
C ARG A 21 -22.43 -31.05 3.82
N SER A 22 -22.14 -30.31 2.76
CA SER A 22 -20.85 -29.65 2.59
C SER A 22 -20.50 -28.90 3.88
N GLN A 23 -19.22 -28.82 4.19
CA GLN A 23 -18.73 -28.24 5.44
C GLN A 23 -19.22 -26.80 5.62
N LEU A 24 -19.15 -26.30 6.86
CA LEU A 24 -19.39 -24.89 7.17
C LEU A 24 -18.47 -24.01 6.30
N ASP A 25 -19.02 -23.47 5.21
CA ASP A 25 -18.54 -22.22 4.65
C ASP A 25 -18.83 -21.14 5.69
N THR A 26 -17.85 -20.91 6.55
CA THR A 26 -17.94 -19.94 7.64
C THR A 26 -17.68 -18.60 6.99
N PRO A 27 -18.69 -17.73 6.81
CA PRO A 27 -18.54 -16.53 5.99
C PRO A 27 -17.41 -15.70 6.56
N HIS A 28 -16.31 -15.58 5.80
CA HIS A 28 -15.12 -14.84 6.22
C HIS A 28 -15.52 -13.38 6.43
N ARG A 29 -15.79 -13.02 7.69
CA ARG A 29 -16.29 -11.71 8.08
C ARG A 29 -15.22 -10.67 7.78
N LEU A 30 -15.34 -10.04 6.61
CA LEU A 30 -14.44 -8.97 6.17
C LEU A 30 -14.42 -7.88 7.24
N VAL A 31 -13.29 -7.76 7.93
CA VAL A 31 -13.07 -6.72 8.93
C VAL A 31 -12.77 -5.44 8.14
N LYS A 32 -13.64 -4.41 8.26
CA LYS A 32 -13.33 -3.09 7.69
C LYS A 32 -12.01 -2.62 8.28
N ARG A 33 -11.11 -2.07 7.46
CA ARG A 33 -9.93 -1.32 7.90
C ARG A 33 -10.39 -0.29 8.95
N GLN A 34 -9.76 -0.28 10.12
CA GLN A 34 -10.03 0.77 11.10
C GLN A 34 -9.33 2.04 10.63
N GLU A 35 -10.13 3.07 10.37
CA GLU A 35 -9.65 4.42 10.11
C GLU A 35 -8.96 4.96 11.38
N PRO A 36 -7.77 5.58 11.27
CA PRO A 36 -7.26 6.43 12.34
C PRO A 36 -8.26 7.56 12.63
N GLN A 37 -8.46 7.82 13.92
CA GLN A 37 -8.99 9.11 14.33
C GLN A 37 -8.02 10.22 13.87
N PRO A 38 -8.46 11.48 13.72
CA PRO A 38 -7.54 12.58 13.41
C PRO A 38 -6.48 12.72 14.52
N THR A 39 -5.26 12.23 14.27
CA THR A 39 -4.11 12.32 15.20
C THR A 39 -3.12 13.41 14.79
N GLY A 40 -3.29 14.00 13.60
CA GLY A 40 -2.28 14.86 12.99
C GLY A 40 -1.07 14.07 12.49
N THR A 41 -1.28 12.81 12.09
CA THR A 41 -0.28 11.92 11.49
C THR A 41 -0.73 11.56 10.09
N LEU A 42 0.14 11.75 9.09
CA LEU A 42 -0.13 11.46 7.68
C LEU A 42 -0.77 10.07 7.51
N TYR A 43 -1.92 10.00 6.82
CA TYR A 43 -2.61 8.74 6.51
C TYR A 43 -3.01 8.65 5.04
N VAL A 44 -3.03 7.45 4.46
CA VAL A 44 -3.45 7.24 3.07
C VAL A 44 -4.74 6.42 3.03
N ASN A 45 -5.82 7.04 2.52
CA ASN A 45 -7.14 6.43 2.39
C ASN A 45 -7.53 6.11 0.93
N SER A 46 -6.77 6.60 -0.08
CA SER A 46 -6.93 6.17 -1.48
C SER A 46 -5.59 5.97 -2.19
N PRO A 47 -5.44 4.94 -3.03
CA PRO A 47 -6.38 3.82 -3.20
C PRO A 47 -6.43 2.93 -1.96
N ALA A 48 -7.64 2.57 -1.55
CA ALA A 48 -7.92 1.54 -0.57
C ALA A 48 -9.16 0.76 -1.01
N CYS A 49 -9.26 -0.48 -0.59
CA CYS A 49 -10.43 -1.34 -0.79
C CYS A 49 -11.12 -1.69 0.55
N GLY A 50 -10.63 -1.12 1.66
CA GLY A 50 -11.38 -0.95 2.90
C GLY A 50 -11.51 -2.21 3.77
N TYR A 51 -10.89 -3.32 3.40
CA TYR A 51 -10.95 -4.60 4.13
C TYR A 51 -9.56 -5.23 4.28
N PHE A 52 -9.35 -6.00 5.33
CA PHE A 52 -8.09 -6.73 5.52
C PHE A 52 -7.78 -7.68 4.35
N GLN A 53 -6.54 -7.63 3.83
CA GLN A 53 -6.04 -8.42 2.68
C GLN A 53 -6.78 -8.20 1.35
N CYS A 54 -7.46 -7.06 1.16
CA CYS A 54 -7.98 -6.70 -0.16
C CYS A 54 -6.87 -6.16 -1.09
N ALA A 55 -7.16 -6.09 -2.39
CA ALA A 55 -6.26 -5.47 -3.37
C ALA A 55 -7.03 -4.67 -4.44
N VAL A 56 -6.45 -3.55 -4.89
CA VAL A 56 -7.02 -2.63 -5.89
C VAL A 56 -6.40 -2.90 -7.25
N ASN A 57 -7.22 -3.09 -8.29
CA ASN A 57 -6.76 -3.42 -9.63
C ASN A 57 -6.68 -2.17 -10.54
N TYR A 58 -5.53 -1.97 -11.19
CA TYR A 58 -5.33 -0.94 -12.21
C TYR A 58 -4.82 -1.53 -13.53
N THR A 59 -5.23 -0.90 -14.62
CA THR A 59 -4.64 -1.07 -15.96
C THR A 59 -3.91 0.19 -16.39
N THR A 60 -2.87 0.06 -17.22
CA THR A 60 -2.19 1.22 -17.81
C THR A 60 -3.16 2.10 -18.61
N GLY A 61 -3.18 3.40 -18.33
CA GLY A 61 -4.15 4.35 -18.88
C GLY A 61 -5.51 4.40 -18.16
N GLN A 62 -5.62 3.75 -17.00
CA GLN A 62 -6.71 3.95 -16.03
C GLN A 62 -6.38 5.15 -15.13
N LEU A 63 -7.40 5.92 -14.74
CA LEU A 63 -7.28 6.99 -13.76
C LEU A 63 -6.90 6.40 -12.40
N VAL A 64 -5.86 6.96 -11.78
CA VAL A 64 -5.42 6.67 -10.41
C VAL A 64 -5.67 7.90 -9.56
N THR A 65 -6.26 7.70 -8.37
CA THR A 65 -6.44 8.75 -7.37
C THR A 65 -5.71 8.36 -6.09
N VAL A 66 -4.64 9.09 -5.76
CA VAL A 66 -3.96 8.95 -4.45
C VAL A 66 -4.43 10.10 -3.56
N ASN A 67 -5.01 9.79 -2.41
CA ASN A 67 -5.56 10.76 -1.45
C ASN A 67 -5.02 10.44 -0.05
N TRP A 68 -4.65 11.49 0.68
CA TRP A 68 -4.10 11.39 2.02
C TRP A 68 -4.73 12.40 2.98
N LEU A 69 -4.80 12.02 4.24
CA LEU A 69 -5.41 12.73 5.36
C LEU A 69 -4.32 13.19 6.34
N ASP A 70 -4.73 14.09 7.25
CA ASP A 70 -3.90 14.64 8.34
C ASP A 70 -2.54 15.16 7.83
N ALA A 71 -2.57 15.73 6.62
CA ALA A 71 -1.42 16.14 5.85
C ALA A 71 -0.51 17.16 6.58
N PRO A 72 0.83 17.07 6.39
CA PRO A 72 1.80 17.88 7.11
C PRO A 72 1.63 19.38 6.85
N LYS A 73 1.94 20.20 7.86
CA LYS A 73 1.71 21.66 7.85
C LYS A 73 2.69 22.43 6.95
N ASN A 74 3.76 21.79 6.50
CA ASN A 74 4.87 22.34 5.74
C ASN A 74 5.55 21.21 4.95
N GLY A 75 6.45 21.56 4.02
CA GLY A 75 7.08 20.58 3.12
C GLY A 75 6.11 20.02 2.09
N ASN A 76 6.64 19.33 1.08
CA ASN A 76 5.83 18.57 0.11
C ASN A 76 5.57 17.15 0.64
N VAL A 77 4.71 16.40 -0.03
CA VAL A 77 4.70 14.92 0.08
C VAL A 77 5.28 14.30 -1.18
N GLN A 78 5.97 13.18 -1.03
CA GLN A 78 6.40 12.30 -2.12
C GLN A 78 5.37 11.18 -2.27
N VAL A 79 4.84 11.01 -3.48
CA VAL A 79 4.04 9.86 -3.88
C VAL A 79 4.92 8.93 -4.73
N ALA A 80 4.93 7.65 -4.39
CA ALA A 80 5.76 6.61 -5.04
C ALA A 80 5.02 5.27 -5.13
N LEU A 81 5.41 4.42 -6.09
CA LEU A 81 5.08 3.00 -6.11
C LEU A 81 6.24 2.18 -5.52
N MET A 82 5.91 1.21 -4.68
CA MET A 82 6.83 0.32 -3.97
C MET A 82 6.54 -1.13 -4.37
N THR A 83 7.54 -1.99 -4.61
CA THR A 83 7.29 -3.39 -5.03
C THR A 83 6.76 -4.25 -3.88
N ASP A 84 5.75 -5.10 -4.15
CA ASP A 84 5.29 -6.19 -3.26
C ASP A 84 5.05 -5.79 -1.78
N ASN A 85 4.57 -4.56 -1.54
CA ASN A 85 4.38 -3.98 -0.21
C ASN A 85 5.65 -4.00 0.67
N SER A 86 6.82 -3.77 0.05
CA SER A 86 8.13 -3.67 0.71
C SER A 86 8.66 -2.23 0.72
N GLU A 87 9.79 -2.01 1.41
CA GLU A 87 10.51 -0.73 1.42
C GLU A 87 11.26 -0.43 0.10
N VAL A 88 11.21 -1.34 -0.89
CA VAL A 88 11.89 -1.17 -2.19
C VAL A 88 11.08 -0.28 -3.13
N LEU A 89 11.64 0.88 -3.45
CA LEU A 89 11.09 1.83 -4.42
C LEU A 89 11.08 1.22 -5.83
N ALA A 90 9.89 1.13 -6.43
CA ALA A 90 9.71 0.71 -7.81
C ALA A 90 9.76 1.91 -8.77
N TYR A 91 8.97 2.95 -8.47
CA TYR A 91 8.81 4.13 -9.31
C TYR A 91 8.55 5.37 -8.45
N ASN A 92 9.34 6.43 -8.64
CA ASN A 92 8.98 7.74 -8.11
C ASN A 92 7.86 8.34 -8.97
N ILE A 93 6.73 8.76 -8.40
CA ILE A 93 5.58 9.24 -9.18
C ILE A 93 5.54 10.78 -9.20
N THR A 94 5.44 11.42 -8.04
CA THR A 94 5.40 12.90 -7.99
C THR A 94 5.73 13.41 -6.60
N GLN A 95 6.31 14.61 -6.52
CA GLN A 95 6.18 15.46 -5.33
C GLN A 95 4.96 16.34 -5.47
N ALA A 96 4.18 16.51 -4.41
CA ALA A 96 2.96 17.31 -4.41
C ALA A 96 2.94 18.29 -3.22
N PRO A 97 2.22 19.42 -3.31
CA PRO A 97 1.89 20.24 -2.16
C PRO A 97 1.24 19.36 -1.08
N PRO A 98 1.49 19.60 0.22
CA PRO A 98 1.04 18.70 1.27
C PRO A 98 -0.48 18.71 1.38
N THR A 99 -1.12 19.84 1.10
CA THR A 99 -2.57 20.01 1.09
C THR A 99 -3.06 20.53 -0.25
N VAL A 100 -4.32 20.21 -0.56
CA VAL A 100 -5.10 20.90 -1.61
C VAL A 100 -6.32 21.55 -0.95
N PRO A 101 -7.00 22.53 -1.58
CA PRO A 101 -8.19 23.12 -0.98
C PRO A 101 -9.28 22.06 -0.79
N GLN A 102 -9.97 22.08 0.37
CA GLN A 102 -10.85 20.99 0.83
C GLN A 102 -11.83 20.44 -0.23
N ASN A 103 -12.39 21.32 -1.08
CA ASN A 103 -13.29 20.97 -2.20
C ASN A 103 -12.71 19.94 -3.18
N TYR A 104 -11.38 19.74 -3.21
CA TYR A 104 -10.67 18.91 -4.18
C TYR A 104 -10.10 17.60 -3.60
N CYS A 105 -10.17 17.37 -2.29
CA CYS A 105 -9.75 16.10 -1.66
C CYS A 105 -10.86 15.51 -0.79
N ASP A 106 -10.71 14.22 -0.47
CA ASP A 106 -11.61 13.50 0.43
C ASP A 106 -11.02 13.53 1.85
N SER A 107 -11.84 13.85 2.86
CA SER A 107 -11.45 13.87 4.28
C SER A 107 -11.97 12.65 5.09
N ASP A 108 -12.35 11.57 4.38
CA ASP A 108 -13.03 10.34 4.85
C ASP A 108 -14.57 10.45 4.99
N GLU A 109 -15.13 11.65 4.80
CA GLU A 109 -16.59 11.87 4.71
C GLU A 109 -17.04 12.15 3.26
N GLY A 110 -16.16 11.94 2.27
CA GLY A 110 -16.42 12.18 0.85
C GLY A 110 -15.67 13.39 0.29
N LEU A 111 -15.44 13.37 -1.04
CA LEU A 111 -14.82 14.47 -1.79
C LEU A 111 -15.49 15.81 -1.48
N GLY A 112 -14.70 16.76 -0.98
CA GLY A 112 -15.15 18.12 -0.67
C GLY A 112 -15.80 18.29 0.71
N VAL A 113 -16.09 17.22 1.45
CA VAL A 113 -16.72 17.28 2.76
C VAL A 113 -15.68 17.66 3.83
N ALA A 114 -15.88 18.81 4.47
CA ALA A 114 -14.95 19.34 5.46
C ALA A 114 -15.07 18.61 6.80
N VAL A 115 -13.99 17.98 7.26
CA VAL A 115 -13.89 17.34 8.58
C VAL A 115 -13.08 18.23 9.52
N SER A 116 -13.64 18.55 10.69
CA SER A 116 -13.04 19.51 11.63
C SER A 116 -11.67 19.04 12.12
N GLY A 117 -10.63 19.85 11.90
CA GLY A 117 -9.26 19.57 12.32
C GLY A 117 -8.45 18.68 11.38
N ARG A 118 -9.07 18.08 10.36
CA ARG A 118 -8.41 17.21 9.37
C ARG A 118 -8.06 17.99 8.11
N THR A 119 -6.79 17.93 7.72
CA THR A 119 -6.29 18.38 6.41
C THR A 119 -6.29 17.22 5.42
N CYS A 120 -6.42 17.50 4.12
CA CYS A 120 -6.26 16.48 3.08
C CYS A 120 -5.45 16.97 1.87
N GLY A 121 -4.93 16.03 1.11
CA GLY A 121 -4.27 16.24 -0.18
C GLY A 121 -4.57 15.10 -1.15
N ARG A 122 -4.48 15.39 -2.45
CA ARG A 122 -4.81 14.46 -3.54
C ARG A 122 -3.93 14.71 -4.75
N VAL A 123 -3.56 13.65 -5.46
CA VAL A 123 -3.09 13.72 -6.85
C VAL A 123 -3.85 12.75 -7.73
N GLU A 124 -3.98 13.09 -9.00
CA GLU A 124 -4.56 12.23 -10.02
C GLU A 124 -3.66 12.16 -11.24
N PHE A 125 -3.59 10.98 -11.85
CA PHE A 125 -2.80 10.70 -13.05
C PHE A 125 -3.37 9.47 -13.77
N LEU A 126 -2.97 9.24 -15.03
CA LEU A 126 -3.20 7.97 -15.70
C LEU A 126 -2.04 7.03 -15.40
N MET A 127 -2.30 5.78 -14.99
CA MET A 127 -1.27 4.77 -14.72
C MET A 127 -0.35 4.61 -15.95
N PRO A 128 0.94 5.02 -15.89
CA PRO A 128 1.75 5.16 -17.10
C PRO A 128 2.31 3.81 -17.58
N SER A 129 2.59 3.69 -18.87
CA SER A 129 2.97 2.40 -19.51
C SER A 129 4.34 1.87 -19.08
N LEU A 130 5.21 2.74 -18.56
CA LEU A 130 6.46 2.34 -17.91
C LEU A 130 6.26 1.45 -16.66
N VAL A 131 5.06 1.44 -16.06
CA VAL A 131 4.74 0.59 -14.90
C VAL A 131 4.41 -0.81 -15.39
N ALA A 132 5.30 -1.75 -15.06
CA ALA A 132 5.16 -3.14 -15.45
C ALA A 132 3.94 -3.82 -14.80
N THR A 133 3.56 -4.98 -15.33
CA THR A 133 2.60 -5.85 -14.65
C THR A 133 3.24 -6.39 -13.36
N GLY A 134 2.60 -6.17 -12.22
CA GLY A 134 3.15 -6.56 -10.92
C GLY A 134 2.27 -6.15 -9.73
N ASN A 135 2.71 -6.52 -8.53
CA ASN A 135 2.09 -6.10 -7.27
C ASN A 135 2.90 -4.95 -6.67
N TYR A 136 2.20 -3.92 -6.22
CA TYR A 136 2.80 -2.72 -5.64
C TYR A 136 2.01 -2.24 -4.43
N SER A 137 2.54 -1.25 -3.71
CA SER A 137 1.75 -0.36 -2.86
C SER A 137 2.11 1.08 -3.20
N PHE A 138 1.15 2.01 -3.08
CA PHE A 138 1.52 3.43 -3.06
C PHE A 138 2.06 3.77 -1.68
N ARG A 139 3.24 4.39 -1.65
CA ARG A 139 3.72 5.12 -0.48
C ARG A 139 3.42 6.60 -0.66
N VAL A 140 2.90 7.22 0.38
CA VAL A 140 2.95 8.68 0.55
C VAL A 140 3.84 8.95 1.76
N ASN A 141 4.88 9.75 1.58
CA ASN A 141 5.74 10.19 2.69
C ASN A 141 5.91 11.71 2.67
N SER A 142 6.02 12.33 3.84
CA SER A 142 6.36 13.75 3.96
C SER A 142 7.81 14.02 3.52
N LEU A 143 8.09 15.27 3.19
CA LEU A 143 9.43 15.78 2.86
C LEU A 143 9.77 16.98 3.74
N PRO A 144 11.07 17.28 3.98
CA PRO A 144 11.48 18.48 4.71
C PRO A 144 10.86 19.77 4.12
N PRO A 145 10.54 20.79 4.94
CA PRO A 145 10.80 20.89 6.38
C PRO A 145 9.77 20.23 7.33
N ALA A 146 8.91 19.31 6.88
CA ALA A 146 8.13 18.48 7.80
C ALA A 146 9.01 17.43 8.51
N PRO A 147 8.59 16.93 9.70
CA PRO A 147 9.06 15.64 10.22
C PRO A 147 8.78 14.53 9.21
N TYR A 148 9.64 13.51 9.16
CA TYR A 148 9.44 12.35 8.29
C TYR A 148 8.32 11.44 8.84
N GLU A 149 7.28 11.29 8.04
CA GLU A 149 6.14 10.40 8.26
C GLU A 149 5.88 9.68 6.93
N GLU A 150 5.57 8.38 6.97
CA GLU A 150 5.24 7.59 5.78
C GLU A 150 4.06 6.67 6.04
N GLN A 151 3.25 6.45 5.01
CA GLN A 151 2.14 5.49 5.00
C GLN A 151 2.00 4.82 3.64
N TYR A 152 1.41 3.61 3.69
CA TYR A 152 1.25 2.71 2.55
C TYR A 152 -0.23 2.38 2.35
N THR A 153 -0.62 2.15 1.10
CA THR A 153 -1.97 1.69 0.74
C THR A 153 -2.19 0.20 1.00
N ASP A 154 -3.43 -0.26 0.78
CA ASP A 154 -3.68 -1.66 0.43
C ASP A 154 -2.89 -2.06 -0.84
N VAL A 155 -2.75 -3.36 -1.10
CA VAL A 155 -2.01 -3.87 -2.27
C VAL A 155 -2.64 -3.42 -3.58
N VAL A 156 -1.80 -3.03 -4.53
CA VAL A 156 -2.18 -2.53 -5.84
C VAL A 156 -1.68 -3.50 -6.91
N LEU A 157 -2.61 -4.11 -7.65
CA LEU A 157 -2.31 -5.03 -8.75
C LEU A 157 -2.35 -4.24 -10.06
N VAL A 158 -1.20 -4.03 -10.69
CA VAL A 158 -1.10 -3.31 -11.96
C VAL A 158 -0.97 -4.30 -13.11
N ARG A 159 -1.72 -4.08 -14.18
CA ARG A 159 -1.65 -4.84 -15.43
C ARG A 159 -1.30 -3.93 -16.60
N HIS A 160 -0.16 -4.19 -17.23
CA HIS A 160 0.23 -3.54 -18.48
C HIS A 160 -0.70 -3.97 -19.62
N THR A 161 -1.26 -2.99 -20.34
CA THR A 161 -2.27 -3.19 -21.41
C THR A 161 -2.19 -2.18 -22.56
N ARG A 162 -1.38 -1.13 -22.44
CA ARG A 162 -1.20 -0.06 -23.44
C ARG A 162 0.25 0.42 -23.38
N ASP A 163 0.95 0.41 -24.49
CA ASP A 163 2.40 0.69 -24.53
C ASP A 163 2.73 2.20 -24.51
N ASP A 164 1.79 3.05 -24.96
CA ASP A 164 1.93 4.52 -24.99
C ASP A 164 0.92 5.17 -24.03
N VAL A 165 1.31 5.29 -22.76
CA VAL A 165 0.63 6.11 -21.75
C VAL A 165 1.71 6.91 -21.02
N PRO A 166 2.02 8.15 -21.45
CA PRO A 166 3.00 8.98 -20.78
C PRO A 166 2.52 9.33 -19.37
N PHE A 167 3.46 9.48 -18.44
CA PHE A 167 3.13 9.99 -17.11
C PHE A 167 2.82 11.49 -17.18
N ALA A 168 1.63 11.86 -16.71
CA ALA A 168 1.22 13.25 -16.53
C ALA A 168 0.24 13.34 -15.34
N LEU A 169 0.42 14.38 -14.53
CA LEU A 169 -0.56 14.75 -13.51
C LEU A 169 -1.78 15.40 -14.17
N LEU A 170 -2.96 15.11 -13.62
CA LEU A 170 -4.23 15.63 -14.07
C LEU A 170 -4.71 16.74 -13.11
N PRO A 171 -5.32 17.83 -13.62
CA PRO A 171 -6.02 18.79 -12.78
C PRO A 171 -7.16 18.10 -12.01
N LEU A 172 -7.23 18.33 -10.71
CA LEU A 172 -8.24 17.76 -9.83
C LEU A 172 -9.60 18.38 -10.13
N LYS A 173 -10.64 17.54 -10.27
CA LYS A 173 -12.02 18.00 -10.25
C LYS A 173 -12.55 18.03 -8.82
N GLY A 174 -13.12 19.17 -8.42
CA GLY A 174 -13.72 19.40 -7.11
C GLY A 174 -15.18 18.94 -7.01
N ALA A 175 -15.73 18.98 -5.80
CA ALA A 175 -17.13 18.64 -5.53
C ALA A 175 -18.11 19.63 -6.18
N ASP A 176 -17.75 20.91 -6.26
CA ASP A 176 -18.42 21.95 -7.06
C ASP A 176 -18.27 21.78 -8.58
N GLY A 177 -17.49 20.81 -9.03
CA GLY A 177 -17.19 20.53 -10.43
C GLY A 177 -16.14 21.45 -11.08
N GLN A 178 -15.54 22.38 -10.34
CA GLN A 178 -14.44 23.22 -10.80
C GLN A 178 -13.14 22.41 -10.92
N MET A 179 -12.12 23.00 -11.57
CA MET A 179 -10.81 22.37 -11.81
C MET A 179 -9.70 23.10 -11.06
N TYR A 180 -8.86 22.37 -10.33
CA TYR A 180 -7.68 22.88 -9.64
C TYR A 180 -6.44 22.13 -10.10
N THR A 181 -5.39 22.86 -10.51
CA THR A 181 -4.10 22.25 -10.87
C THR A 181 -3.14 22.40 -9.69
N PRO A 182 -2.81 21.31 -8.96
CA PRO A 182 -1.83 21.40 -7.88
C PRO A 182 -0.44 21.72 -8.43
N THR A 183 0.33 22.55 -7.70
CA THR A 183 1.74 22.85 -8.00
C THR A 183 2.64 21.68 -7.63
N ALA A 184 2.45 20.55 -8.31
CA ALA A 184 3.15 19.29 -8.10
C ALA A 184 4.22 19.07 -9.18
N VAL A 185 5.36 18.50 -8.78
CA VAL A 185 6.49 18.19 -9.65
C VAL A 185 6.52 16.68 -9.87
N GLY A 186 6.05 16.27 -11.05
CA GLY A 186 6.10 14.89 -11.50
C GLY A 186 7.39 14.64 -12.28
N ASP A 187 8.30 13.85 -11.72
CA ASP A 187 9.39 13.25 -12.49
C ASP A 187 8.79 12.21 -13.44
N ALA A 188 9.28 12.12 -14.67
CA ALA A 188 9.05 10.92 -15.48
C ALA A 188 9.77 9.75 -14.78
N PRO A 189 9.06 8.70 -14.31
CA PRO A 189 9.66 7.72 -13.41
C PRO A 189 10.86 7.00 -14.04
N ALA A 190 12.07 7.34 -13.59
CA ALA A 190 13.31 6.81 -14.13
C ALA A 190 13.38 5.30 -13.89
N SER A 191 13.48 4.52 -14.98
CA SER A 191 13.50 3.06 -14.91
C SER A 191 14.78 2.55 -14.25
N SER A 192 14.71 2.23 -12.95
CA SER A 192 15.79 1.61 -12.18
C SER A 192 15.93 0.13 -12.52
N THR A 193 16.27 -0.17 -13.77
CA THR A 193 16.39 -1.55 -14.28
C THR A 193 17.60 -2.27 -13.67
N SER A 194 17.41 -2.87 -12.50
CA SER A 194 18.33 -3.78 -11.82
C SER A 194 18.48 -5.10 -12.60
N SER A 195 19.18 -4.99 -13.73
CA SER A 195 19.40 -6.07 -14.71
C SER A 195 20.19 -7.24 -14.10
N SER A 196 19.46 -8.21 -13.55
CA SER A 196 19.99 -9.48 -13.06
C SER A 196 20.38 -10.40 -14.23
N ALA A 197 21.36 -9.97 -15.01
CA ALA A 197 21.83 -10.69 -16.19
C ALA A 197 22.64 -11.92 -15.79
N ALA A 198 22.06 -13.10 -15.97
CA ALA A 198 22.75 -14.37 -15.74
C ALA A 198 23.92 -14.57 -16.71
N ALA A 199 25.04 -15.08 -16.22
CA ALA A 199 26.23 -15.31 -17.04
C ALA A 199 26.07 -16.54 -17.95
N ALA A 200 26.31 -16.35 -19.24
CA ALA A 200 26.54 -17.43 -20.21
C ALA A 200 27.68 -17.02 -21.16
N PRO A 201 28.62 -17.92 -21.50
CA PRO A 201 29.81 -17.56 -22.26
C PRO A 201 29.56 -17.57 -23.77
N SER A 202 30.24 -16.68 -24.51
CA SER A 202 30.45 -16.80 -25.95
C SER A 202 31.86 -16.39 -26.32
N THR A 203 32.47 -17.14 -27.23
CA THR A 203 33.86 -16.99 -27.67
C THR A 203 34.02 -15.97 -28.80
N ASN A 204 35.11 -15.20 -28.77
CA ASN A 204 35.77 -14.69 -29.97
C ASN A 204 37.27 -14.48 -29.67
N GLY A 205 38.14 -14.56 -30.70
CA GLY A 205 39.59 -14.58 -30.49
C GLY A 205 40.40 -13.83 -31.55
N ALA A 206 41.65 -13.56 -31.16
CA ALA A 206 42.80 -13.19 -32.00
C ALA A 206 42.68 -11.97 -32.94
N SER A 207 43.32 -10.85 -32.55
CA SER A 207 44.56 -10.33 -33.17
C SER A 207 44.90 -8.91 -32.64
N GLY A 208 46.14 -8.54 -32.32
CA GLY A 208 47.37 -9.32 -32.19
C GLY A 208 48.63 -8.44 -32.02
N ALA A 209 49.70 -8.98 -31.40
CA ALA A 209 51.06 -8.41 -31.25
C ALA A 209 51.19 -7.12 -30.38
N THR A 210 52.33 -6.76 -29.75
CA THR A 210 53.71 -7.30 -29.70
C THR A 210 54.28 -7.33 -28.27
N SER A 211 55.22 -8.26 -28.00
CA SER A 211 56.11 -8.33 -26.82
C SER A 211 57.58 -8.18 -27.26
N PRO A 212 58.62 -8.14 -26.38
CA PRO A 212 58.66 -8.18 -24.90
C PRO A 212 59.05 -6.78 -24.33
N THR A 213 59.77 -6.49 -23.22
CA THR A 213 60.67 -7.17 -22.25
C THR A 213 60.72 -6.28 -20.96
N THR A 214 61.20 -6.59 -19.74
CA THR A 214 62.04 -7.66 -19.13
C THR A 214 61.68 -7.80 -17.62
N ALA A 215 62.44 -8.60 -16.85
CA ALA A 215 62.44 -8.69 -15.37
C ALA A 215 63.90 -8.65 -14.85
N PRO A 216 64.23 -8.66 -13.52
CA PRO A 216 63.39 -8.75 -12.32
C PRO A 216 63.81 -7.76 -11.18
N ALA A 217 63.55 -8.14 -9.90
CA ALA A 217 64.23 -7.74 -8.64
C ALA A 217 63.45 -6.88 -7.61
N SER A 218 63.98 -6.81 -6.38
CA SER A 218 63.23 -6.56 -5.13
C SER A 218 64.00 -5.77 -4.05
N SER A 219 63.33 -4.89 -3.29
CA SER A 219 63.77 -4.31 -1.99
C SER A 219 62.55 -3.63 -1.30
N THR A 220 61.97 -4.15 -0.21
CA THR A 220 62.27 -3.94 1.23
C THR A 220 61.80 -2.59 1.86
N PRO A 221 61.45 -2.54 3.17
CA PRO A 221 60.54 -1.52 3.71
C PRO A 221 61.12 -0.56 4.77
N ALA A 222 60.39 0.51 5.10
CA ALA A 222 60.57 1.29 6.33
C ALA A 222 59.24 1.91 6.85
N SER A 223 58.85 1.48 8.06
CA SER A 223 58.39 2.26 9.22
C SER A 223 57.88 3.71 9.02
N SER A 224 56.76 4.09 9.66
CA SER A 224 56.80 4.37 11.11
C SER A 224 55.45 4.23 11.86
N GLN A 225 55.47 3.38 12.90
CA GLN A 225 54.73 3.54 14.17
C GLN A 225 55.46 4.60 15.07
N PRO A 226 55.02 4.97 16.30
CA PRO A 226 53.89 4.48 17.13
C PRO A 226 52.94 5.66 17.52
N ALA A 227 52.08 5.70 18.56
CA ALA A 227 51.73 4.81 19.69
C ALA A 227 50.22 5.02 20.03
N ALA A 228 49.44 4.01 20.44
CA ALA A 228 49.11 3.63 21.84
C ALA A 228 48.23 4.67 22.61
N THR A 229 47.38 4.31 23.60
CA THR A 229 47.43 3.13 24.50
C THR A 229 46.05 2.83 25.12
N THR A 230 45.85 1.59 25.62
CA THR A 230 44.88 1.18 26.69
C THR A 230 43.36 1.32 26.43
N THR A 231 42.47 0.51 27.02
CA THR A 231 42.63 -0.63 27.97
C THR A 231 41.63 -1.76 27.63
N SER A 232 42.00 -3.01 27.88
CA SER A 232 41.07 -4.14 27.90
C SER A 232 40.44 -4.33 29.29
N VAL A 233 39.15 -4.66 29.37
CA VAL A 233 38.52 -5.23 30.58
C VAL A 233 37.74 -6.47 30.16
N LYS A 234 37.92 -7.57 30.90
CA LYS A 234 37.28 -8.87 30.65
C LYS A 234 36.56 -9.31 31.93
N GLY A 235 35.24 -9.20 31.95
CA GLY A 235 34.36 -9.65 33.03
C GLY A 235 33.20 -10.46 32.45
N GLY A 236 32.67 -11.39 33.23
CA GLY A 236 31.56 -12.27 32.81
C GLY A 236 30.58 -12.52 33.96
N ALA A 237 29.88 -13.66 33.88
CA ALA A 237 28.73 -14.03 34.71
C ALA A 237 27.43 -13.24 34.43
N GLY A 238 26.30 -13.79 34.87
CA GLY A 238 24.95 -13.24 34.66
C GLY A 238 24.05 -14.18 33.87
N ALA A 239 23.33 -15.06 34.57
CA ALA A 239 22.28 -15.90 34.00
C ALA A 239 20.88 -15.35 34.33
N SER A 240 19.86 -15.98 33.74
CA SER A 240 18.40 -15.84 33.95
C SER A 240 17.63 -15.04 32.88
N LEU A 241 16.85 -15.78 32.09
CA LEU A 241 15.66 -15.29 31.38
C LEU A 241 14.47 -16.06 31.96
N GLY A 242 13.74 -15.42 32.88
CA GLY A 242 12.51 -15.96 33.46
C GLY A 242 11.28 -15.35 32.77
N SER A 243 10.44 -16.19 32.18
CA SER A 243 9.09 -15.80 31.76
C SER A 243 8.19 -15.55 32.99
N PRO A 244 7.05 -14.84 32.83
CA PRO A 244 5.86 -15.57 32.39
C PRO A 244 4.99 -14.84 31.35
N LEU A 245 4.24 -15.64 30.57
CA LEU A 245 3.14 -15.16 29.74
C LEU A 245 1.92 -14.84 30.63
N GLY A 246 1.40 -13.62 30.55
CA GLY A 246 0.17 -13.22 31.22
C GLY A 246 -1.07 -13.55 30.38
N LEU A 247 -1.87 -14.53 30.79
CA LEU A 247 -3.20 -14.77 30.24
C LEU A 247 -4.22 -13.80 30.86
N ILE A 248 -4.97 -13.08 30.03
CA ILE A 248 -6.20 -12.39 30.44
C ILE A 248 -7.31 -12.75 29.45
N SER A 249 -8.27 -13.54 29.91
CA SER A 249 -9.53 -13.78 29.21
C SER A 249 -10.58 -12.79 29.70
N LEU A 250 -11.13 -11.96 28.80
CA LEU A 250 -12.40 -11.26 29.03
C LEU A 250 -13.43 -11.75 28.02
N ALA A 251 -14.41 -12.53 28.50
CA ALA A 251 -15.65 -12.79 27.80
C ALA A 251 -16.72 -11.82 28.33
N ILE A 252 -17.32 -11.02 27.46
CA ILE A 252 -18.49 -10.19 27.80
C ILE A 252 -19.63 -10.58 26.85
N SER A 253 -20.60 -11.31 27.38
CA SER A 253 -21.88 -11.54 26.70
C SER A 253 -22.78 -10.32 26.88
N ALA A 254 -23.26 -9.76 25.77
CA ALA A 254 -24.35 -8.79 25.77
C ALA A 254 -25.38 -9.20 24.72
N ALA A 255 -26.52 -9.72 25.17
CA ALA A 255 -27.66 -9.98 24.30
C ALA A 255 -28.42 -8.67 24.08
N SER A 256 -28.86 -8.40 22.84
CA SER A 256 -29.77 -7.30 22.54
C SER A 256 -31.01 -7.83 21.81
N LEU A 257 -32.11 -7.90 22.54
CA LEU A 257 -33.46 -8.10 22.03
C LEU A 257 -34.14 -6.73 22.02
N CYS A 258 -34.47 -6.22 20.84
CA CYS A 258 -35.50 -5.18 20.68
C CYS A 258 -36.22 -5.41 19.36
N ALA A 259 -37.52 -5.70 19.44
CA ALA A 259 -38.41 -5.67 18.28
C ALA A 259 -38.86 -4.23 18.03
N ALA A 260 -39.00 -3.85 16.76
CA ALA A 260 -39.69 -2.63 16.35
C ALA A 260 -40.97 -3.00 15.60
N SER A 261 -42.07 -2.32 15.91
CA SER A 261 -43.41 -2.71 15.46
C SER A 261 -43.72 -2.20 14.05
N ALA A 262 -44.62 -2.90 13.36
CA ALA A 262 -45.25 -2.38 12.16
C ALA A 262 -46.21 -1.22 12.49
N LEU A 263 -46.31 -0.25 11.59
CA LEU A 263 -47.40 0.72 11.53
C LEU A 263 -47.95 0.77 10.10
N LEU A 264 -49.26 0.62 9.96
CA LEU A 264 -49.99 0.82 8.71
C LEU A 264 -50.38 2.28 8.56
N PHE A 265 -50.32 2.82 7.34
CA PHE A 265 -51.06 4.01 6.90
C PHE A 265 -51.05 4.09 5.36
N PRO A 266 -52.11 4.61 4.73
CA PRO A 266 -53.54 4.41 5.00
C PRO A 266 -54.24 3.57 3.91
#